data_AF-T1BAU5-F1
#
_entry.id   AF-T1BAU5-F1
#
_cell.length_a   1.000
_cell.length_b   1.000
_cell.length_c   1.000
_cell.angle_alpha   90.00
_cell.angle_beta   90.00
_cell.angle_gamma   90.00
#
_symmetry.space_group_name_H-M   'P 1'
#
loop_
_entity.id
_entity.type
_entity.pdbx_description
1 polymer ?
#
loop_
_entity_poly.entity_id
_entity_poly.type
_entity_poly.pdbx_seq_one_letter_code
_entity_poly.pdbx_strand_id
1 'polypeptide(L)'
;MTHVHVPTARAEDAAPAPVAPVAHAAPAAHPGPALPAGHVVRSPMVGTFYVAASPEAAPFVKVGQSVKLGQTLGVIEAMKMFNQIEADKSGTVVAILVENGQPVEFDEPMFVIG
;
A
#
# COMPACT_ATOMS: atom_id res chain seq x y z
N MET A 1 78.74 10.29 -18.01
CA MET A 1 77.84 9.29 -17.41
C MET A 1 76.47 9.94 -17.32
N THR A 2 75.69 9.82 -18.40
CA THR A 2 74.61 8.83 -18.57
C THR A 2 73.32 9.32 -17.92
N HIS A 3 72.38 9.67 -18.81
CA HIS A 3 70.97 9.94 -18.58
C HIS A 3 70.32 9.04 -17.52
N VAL A 4 69.47 9.62 -16.67
CA VAL A 4 68.16 9.02 -16.37
C VAL A 4 67.10 10.12 -16.33
N HIS A 5 66.07 9.84 -17.12
CA HIS A 5 64.87 10.61 -17.41
C HIS A 5 63.77 10.12 -16.48
N VAL A 6 63.05 11.01 -15.79
CA VAL A 6 61.73 10.69 -15.21
C VAL A 6 60.83 11.93 -15.31
N PRO A 7 59.84 11.95 -16.21
CA PRO A 7 58.74 12.91 -16.10
C PRO A 7 57.68 12.32 -15.15
N THR A 8 57.51 12.95 -13.98
CA THR A 8 56.39 12.66 -13.09
C THR A 8 55.09 13.23 -13.65
N ALA A 9 54.04 12.42 -13.55
CA ALA A 9 52.75 12.55 -14.19
C ALA A 9 51.85 13.70 -13.68
N ARG A 10 50.91 14.04 -14.57
CA ARG A 10 49.71 14.90 -14.49
C ARG A 10 48.90 14.71 -13.20
N ALA A 11 48.50 15.82 -12.59
CA ALA A 11 47.31 15.90 -11.74
C ALA A 11 46.42 17.02 -12.29
N GLU A 12 45.39 16.64 -13.05
CA GLU A 12 44.27 17.52 -13.35
C GLU A 12 43.39 17.62 -12.11
N ASP A 13 43.24 18.84 -11.63
CA ASP A 13 42.25 19.22 -10.62
C ASP A 13 40.86 19.20 -11.30
N ALA A 14 40.07 18.17 -10.98
CA ALA A 14 38.69 18.05 -11.42
C ALA A 14 37.79 18.85 -10.46
N ALA A 15 37.22 19.94 -10.96
CA ALA A 15 36.26 20.77 -10.23
C ALA A 15 34.99 19.96 -9.84
N PRO A 16 34.42 20.19 -8.64
CA PRO A 16 33.19 19.52 -8.22
C PRO A 16 31.98 20.06 -9.01
N ALA A 17 31.20 19.14 -9.59
CA ALA A 17 29.92 19.44 -10.22
C ALA A 17 28.84 19.77 -9.17
N PRO A 18 27.85 20.64 -9.48
CA PRO A 18 26.80 21.00 -8.54
C PRO A 18 25.82 19.84 -8.38
N VAL A 19 25.53 19.47 -7.13
CA VAL A 19 24.45 18.53 -6.79
C VAL A 19 23.10 19.25 -6.97
N ALA A 20 22.30 18.77 -7.93
CA ALA A 20 20.92 19.19 -8.10
C ALA A 20 20.06 18.75 -6.90
N PRO A 21 19.00 19.51 -6.54
CA PRO A 21 18.18 19.18 -5.38
C PRO A 21 17.41 17.90 -5.67
N VAL A 22 17.46 16.95 -4.73
CA VAL A 22 16.65 15.74 -4.76
C VAL A 22 15.20 16.17 -4.55
N ALA A 23 14.42 16.17 -5.62
CA ALA A 23 12.98 16.33 -5.54
C ALA A 23 12.43 15.20 -4.67
N HIS A 24 11.75 15.57 -3.59
CA HIS A 24 11.01 14.65 -2.73
C HIS A 24 9.92 14.01 -3.60
N ALA A 25 10.15 12.78 -4.04
CA ALA A 25 9.16 12.01 -4.77
C ALA A 25 7.97 11.74 -3.84
N ALA A 26 6.79 12.25 -4.20
CA ALA A 26 5.53 11.79 -3.66
C ALA A 26 5.45 10.25 -3.80
N PRO A 27 4.81 9.53 -2.85
CA PRO A 27 4.72 8.08 -2.92
C PRO A 27 4.18 7.65 -4.29
N ALA A 28 4.96 6.83 -4.99
CA ALA A 28 4.57 6.28 -6.28
C ALA A 28 3.31 5.43 -6.06
N ALA A 29 2.19 5.89 -6.60
CA ALA A 29 1.03 5.04 -6.79
C ALA A 29 1.47 3.89 -7.72
N HIS A 30 1.62 2.69 -7.16
CA HIS A 30 1.83 1.49 -7.95
C HIS A 30 0.64 1.35 -8.91
N PRO A 31 0.84 1.29 -10.24
CA PRO A 31 -0.24 1.03 -11.17
C PRO A 31 -0.58 -0.46 -11.08
N GLY A 32 -1.35 -0.82 -10.05
CA GLY A 32 -2.06 -2.08 -10.00
C GLY A 32 -3.11 -2.15 -11.12
N PRO A 33 -3.68 -3.34 -11.39
CA PRO A 33 -4.81 -3.49 -12.28
C PRO A 33 -5.91 -2.46 -11.95
N ALA A 34 -6.52 -1.87 -12.97
CA ALA A 34 -7.61 -0.92 -12.76
C ALA A 34 -8.71 -1.58 -11.92
N LEU A 35 -9.05 -0.94 -10.79
CA LEU A 35 -10.10 -1.43 -9.91
C LEU A 35 -11.47 -1.34 -10.61
N PRO A 36 -12.42 -2.24 -10.28
CA PRO A 36 -13.81 -2.10 -10.71
C PRO A 36 -14.37 -0.71 -10.37
N ALA A 37 -15.30 -0.22 -11.19
CA ALA A 37 -15.97 1.05 -10.90
C ALA A 37 -16.78 0.97 -9.60
N GLY A 38 -16.63 1.98 -8.74
CA GLY A 38 -17.35 2.08 -7.47
C GLY A 38 -16.59 2.90 -6.43
N HIS A 39 -17.15 2.98 -5.23
CA HIS A 39 -16.49 3.55 -4.06
C HIS A 39 -15.46 2.55 -3.52
N VAL A 40 -14.19 2.94 -3.48
CA VAL A 40 -13.13 2.13 -2.89
C VAL A 40 -13.09 2.37 -1.38
N VAL A 41 -13.24 1.31 -0.58
CA VAL A 41 -12.99 1.34 0.87
C VAL A 41 -11.55 0.89 1.07
N ARG A 42 -10.77 1.72 1.79
CA ARG A 42 -9.33 1.54 1.99
C ARG A 42 -9.02 1.18 3.44
N SER A 43 -7.87 0.56 3.65
CA SER A 43 -7.39 0.25 4.98
C SER A 43 -7.00 1.53 5.74
N PRO A 44 -7.54 1.75 6.95
CA PRO A 44 -7.17 2.88 7.78
C PRO A 44 -5.89 2.66 8.59
N MET A 45 -5.30 1.44 8.56
CA MET A 45 -4.15 1.07 9.37
C MET A 45 -3.33 -0.07 8.75
N VAL A 46 -2.11 -0.29 9.26
CA VAL A 46 -1.31 -1.48 8.92
C VAL A 46 -1.73 -2.64 9.83
N GLY A 47 -1.89 -3.84 9.28
CA GLY A 47 -2.21 -5.03 10.07
C GLY A 47 -2.51 -6.26 9.22
N THR A 48 -3.15 -7.25 9.83
CA THR A 48 -3.61 -8.47 9.12
C THR A 48 -5.12 -8.43 8.94
N PHE A 49 -5.60 -8.56 7.70
CA PHE A 49 -7.02 -8.54 7.40
C PHE A 49 -7.68 -9.91 7.62
N TYR A 50 -8.88 -9.93 8.18
CA TYR A 50 -9.72 -11.12 8.28
C TYR A 50 -11.15 -10.85 7.83
N VAL A 51 -11.73 -11.83 7.13
CA VAL A 51 -13.08 -11.74 6.58
C VAL A 51 -14.18 -12.04 7.59
N ALA A 52 -13.83 -12.57 8.78
CA ALA A 52 -14.77 -13.02 9.80
C ALA A 52 -14.27 -12.67 11.21
N ALA A 53 -15.18 -12.64 12.19
CA ALA A 53 -14.88 -12.29 13.58
C ALA A 53 -14.01 -13.35 14.30
N SER A 54 -14.02 -14.59 13.80
CA SER A 54 -13.23 -15.72 14.28
C SER A 54 -13.09 -16.75 13.15
N PRO A 55 -12.16 -17.74 13.25
CA PRO A 55 -11.94 -18.73 12.20
C PRO A 55 -13.15 -19.60 11.84
N GLU A 56 -14.09 -19.77 12.76
CA GLU A 56 -15.29 -20.60 12.59
C GLU A 56 -16.53 -19.77 12.21
N ALA A 57 -16.44 -18.43 12.27
CA ALA A 57 -17.54 -17.54 11.94
C ALA A 57 -17.70 -17.38 10.42
N ALA A 58 -18.94 -17.10 10.00
CA ALA A 58 -19.19 -16.73 8.62
C ALA A 58 -18.51 -15.39 8.27
N PRO A 59 -18.13 -15.18 6.99
CA PRO A 59 -17.65 -13.88 6.53
C PRO A 59 -18.65 -12.76 6.84
N PHE A 60 -18.17 -11.59 7.23
CA PHE A 60 -19.01 -10.41 7.47
C PHE A 60 -19.78 -10.01 6.22
N VAL A 61 -19.10 -10.06 5.06
CA VAL A 61 -19.69 -9.78 3.76
C VAL A 61 -19.22 -10.72 2.65
N LYS A 62 -19.99 -10.75 1.55
CA LYS A 62 -19.66 -11.42 0.29
C LYS A 62 -19.93 -10.53 -0.91
N VAL A 63 -19.25 -10.77 -2.02
CA VAL A 63 -19.54 -10.09 -3.30
C VAL A 63 -21.01 -10.29 -3.68
N GLY A 64 -21.64 -9.23 -4.16
CA GLY A 64 -23.07 -9.17 -4.49
C GLY A 64 -23.99 -8.86 -3.31
N GLN A 65 -23.48 -8.80 -2.07
CA GLN A 65 -24.28 -8.45 -0.91
C GLN A 65 -24.48 -6.93 -0.78
N SER A 66 -25.69 -6.51 -0.41
CA SER A 66 -25.97 -5.14 -0.02
C SER A 66 -25.46 -4.84 1.39
N VAL A 67 -24.82 -3.68 1.55
CA VAL A 67 -24.31 -3.15 2.82
C VAL A 67 -24.87 -1.76 3.12
N LYS A 68 -24.96 -1.43 4.40
CA LYS A 68 -25.33 -0.09 4.88
C LYS A 68 -24.12 0.66 5.41
N LEU A 69 -24.17 1.99 5.40
CA LEU A 69 -23.24 2.84 6.14
C LEU A 69 -23.08 2.33 7.58
N GLY A 70 -21.83 2.17 8.02
CA GLY A 70 -21.46 1.63 9.34
C GLY A 70 -21.50 0.10 9.45
N GLN A 71 -21.89 -0.64 8.41
CA GLN A 71 -21.89 -2.10 8.48
C GLN A 71 -20.46 -2.65 8.40
N THR A 72 -20.11 -3.57 9.29
CA THR A 72 -18.81 -4.25 9.30
C THR A 72 -18.59 -5.06 8.02
N LEU A 73 -17.45 -4.83 7.36
CA LEU A 73 -16.98 -5.49 6.16
C LEU A 73 -15.90 -6.55 6.47
N GLY A 74 -15.15 -6.35 7.55
CA GLY A 74 -14.08 -7.22 8.01
C GLY A 74 -13.39 -6.66 9.25
N VAL A 75 -12.31 -7.30 9.68
CA VAL A 75 -11.48 -6.80 10.78
C VAL A 75 -10.02 -6.75 10.37
N ILE A 76 -9.28 -5.79 10.93
CA ILE A 76 -7.83 -5.76 10.85
C ILE A 76 -7.27 -6.03 12.25
N GLU A 77 -6.39 -7.03 12.36
CA GLU A 77 -5.59 -7.25 13.56
C GLU A 77 -4.35 -6.36 13.52
N ALA A 78 -4.26 -5.45 14.49
CA ALA A 78 -3.09 -4.62 14.71
C ALA A 78 -2.78 -4.60 16.22
N MET A 79 -1.53 -4.93 16.59
CA MET A 79 -1.07 -4.91 17.99
C MET A 79 -1.97 -5.70 18.96
N LYS A 80 -2.42 -6.90 18.57
CA LYS A 80 -3.36 -7.77 19.32
C LYS A 80 -4.78 -7.21 19.50
N MET A 81 -5.13 -6.15 18.78
CA MET A 81 -6.48 -5.59 18.75
C MET A 81 -7.13 -5.86 17.40
N PHE A 82 -8.39 -6.30 17.42
CA PHE A 82 -9.20 -6.49 16.21
C PHE A 82 -10.08 -5.26 16.00
N ASN A 83 -9.74 -4.48 14.97
CA ASN A 83 -10.43 -3.25 14.63
C ASN A 83 -11.39 -3.52 13.48
N GLN A 84 -12.67 -3.17 13.66
CA GLN A 84 -13.68 -3.33 12.61
C GLN A 84 -13.44 -2.34 11.48
N ILE A 85 -13.56 -2.84 10.25
CA ILE A 85 -13.61 -2.03 9.04
C ILE A 85 -15.07 -1.94 8.64
N GLU A 86 -15.59 -0.73 8.61
CA GLU A 86 -17.00 -0.45 8.33
C GLU A 86 -17.17 0.16 6.95
N ALA A 87 -18.32 -0.06 6.34
CA ALA A 87 -18.70 0.62 5.11
C ALA A 87 -18.91 2.12 5.37
N ASP A 88 -18.20 2.97 4.65
CA ASP A 88 -18.36 4.44 4.64
C ASP A 88 -19.44 4.91 3.64
N LYS A 89 -20.01 3.98 2.87
CA LYS A 89 -21.15 4.20 1.96
C LYS A 89 -22.05 2.96 1.91
N SER A 90 -23.36 3.18 1.85
CA SER A 90 -24.33 2.11 1.53
C SER A 90 -24.27 1.73 0.05
N GLY A 91 -24.43 0.45 -0.27
CA GLY A 91 -24.39 -0.01 -1.66
C GLY A 91 -24.28 -1.53 -1.75
N THR A 92 -23.73 -2.04 -2.85
CA THR A 92 -23.47 -3.47 -3.03
C THR A 92 -21.98 -3.74 -3.11
N VAL A 93 -21.49 -4.77 -2.41
CA VAL A 93 -20.08 -5.21 -2.50
C VAL A 93 -19.81 -5.74 -3.91
N VAL A 94 -19.03 -4.99 -4.68
CA VAL A 94 -18.65 -5.33 -6.06
C VAL A 94 -17.39 -6.18 -6.07
N ALA A 95 -16.42 -5.88 -5.19
CA ALA A 95 -15.18 -6.63 -5.08
C ALA A 95 -14.65 -6.63 -3.65
N ILE A 96 -13.97 -7.72 -3.30
CA ILE A 96 -13.12 -7.86 -2.11
C ILE A 96 -11.72 -8.08 -2.66
N LEU A 97 -10.80 -7.16 -2.37
CA LEU A 97 -9.48 -7.06 -3.00
C LEU A 97 -8.36 -7.69 -2.16
N VAL A 98 -8.67 -8.02 -0.90
CA VAL A 98 -7.73 -8.60 0.07
C VAL A 98 -8.25 -9.95 0.52
N GLU A 99 -7.36 -10.94 0.57
CA GLU A 99 -7.69 -12.30 1.01
C GLU A 99 -7.63 -12.43 2.55
N ASN A 100 -8.32 -13.44 3.09
CA ASN A 100 -8.31 -13.70 4.53
C ASN A 100 -6.88 -14.04 5.03
N GLY A 101 -6.46 -13.37 6.10
CA GLY A 101 -5.15 -13.56 6.72
C GLY A 101 -4.00 -12.83 6.00
N GLN A 102 -4.28 -11.98 5.01
CA GLN A 102 -3.25 -11.22 4.32
C GLN A 102 -2.85 -9.95 5.10
N PRO A 103 -1.56 -9.57 5.07
CA PRO A 103 -1.13 -8.27 5.54
C PRO A 103 -1.71 -7.18 4.65
N VAL A 104 -2.06 -6.05 5.25
CA VAL A 104 -2.51 -4.83 4.56
C VAL A 104 -1.74 -3.62 5.07
N GLU A 105 -1.52 -2.67 4.17
CA GLU A 105 -0.88 -1.39 4.44
C GLU A 105 -1.90 -0.26 4.65
N PHE A 106 -1.43 0.88 5.14
CA PHE A 106 -2.27 2.08 5.21
C PHE A 106 -2.67 2.54 3.79
N ASP A 107 -3.93 2.92 3.63
CA ASP A 107 -4.54 3.38 2.37
C ASP A 107 -4.64 2.29 1.28
N GLU A 108 -4.34 1.03 1.61
CA GLU A 108 -4.49 -0.10 0.68
C GLU A 108 -5.97 -0.33 0.32
N PRO A 109 -6.34 -0.44 -0.98
CA PRO A 109 -7.69 -0.77 -1.40
C PRO A 109 -8.15 -2.15 -0.90
N MET A 110 -9.28 -2.21 -0.20
CA MET A 110 -9.80 -3.46 0.37
C MET A 110 -11.11 -3.92 -0.26
N PHE A 111 -12.03 -2.98 -0.52
CA PHE A 111 -13.35 -3.28 -1.07
C PHE A 111 -13.73 -2.27 -2.15
N VAL A 112 -14.63 -2.68 -3.04
CA VAL A 112 -15.35 -1.77 -3.94
C VAL A 112 -16.85 -1.88 -3.67
N ILE A 113 -17.50 -0.75 -3.41
CA ILE A 113 -18.95 -0.65 -3.18
C ILE A 113 -19.59 0.12 -4.34
N GLY A 114 -20.54 -0.53 -5.04
CA GLY A 114 -21.37 0.06 -6.10
C GLY A 114 -22.47 0.93 -5.52
#